data_AF-A0A699UVR4-F1
#
_entry.id   AF-A0A699UVR4-F1
#
_cell.length_a   1.000
_cell.length_b   1.000
_cell.length_c   1.000
_cell.angle_alpha   90.00
_cell.angle_beta   90.00
_cell.angle_gamma   90.00
#
_symmetry.space_group_name_H-M   'P 1'
#
loop_
_entity.id
_entity.type
_entity.pdbx_description
1 polymer ?
#
loop_
_entity_poly.entity_id
_entity_poly.type
_entity_poly.pdbx_seq_one_letter_code
_entity_poly.pdbx_strand_id
1 'polypeptide(L)'
;MDWLTEHHATIDCHSYRVIFGDLHAPEYIYHGSLPGKSMQIILALQARTLLYHGCEGFLATIHDMTPEIPSIHDQPIVSEFPDVFPDELLRIPPVREVEFNIELIPGAEPISKAPY
;
A
#
# COMPACT_ATOMS: atom_id res chain seq x y z
N MET A 1 5.28 30.32 7.34
CA MET A 1 4.46 30.42 6.11
C MET A 1 3.66 29.13 6.03
N ASP A 2 2.37 29.21 5.78
CA ASP A 2 1.54 28.03 5.56
C ASP A 2 1.73 27.50 4.14
N TRP A 3 1.54 26.19 3.97
CA TRP A 3 1.69 25.47 2.70
C TRP A 3 0.90 26.12 1.56
N LEU A 4 -0.27 26.68 1.86
CA LEU A 4 -1.12 27.35 0.86
C LEU A 4 -0.44 28.59 0.27
N THR A 5 0.19 29.42 1.10
CA THR A 5 0.90 30.62 0.62
C THR A 5 2.13 30.24 -0.20
N GLU A 6 2.85 29.18 0.19
CA GLU A 6 4.02 28.68 -0.54
C GLU A 6 3.65 28.20 -1.96
N HIS A 7 2.48 27.59 -2.12
CA HIS A 7 1.99 27.08 -3.40
C HIS A 7 1.02 28.02 -4.13
N HIS A 8 0.88 29.28 -3.69
CA HIS A 8 -0.08 30.24 -4.25
C HIS A 8 -1.49 29.63 -4.38
N ALA A 9 -1.91 28.89 -3.36
CA ALA A 9 -3.17 28.14 -3.35
C ALA A 9 -4.27 28.93 -2.64
N THR A 10 -5.42 29.08 -3.28
CA THR A 10 -6.62 29.73 -2.73
C THR A 10 -7.76 28.73 -2.64
N ILE A 11 -8.40 28.65 -1.47
CA ILE A 11 -9.56 27.77 -1.25
C ILE A 11 -10.85 28.57 -1.42
N ASP A 12 -11.65 28.23 -2.42
CA ASP A 12 -13.03 28.70 -2.60
C ASP A 12 -14.00 27.67 -1.99
N CYS A 13 -14.36 27.91 -0.73
CA CYS A 13 -15.27 27.05 0.02
C CYS A 13 -16.70 27.05 -0.55
N HIS A 14 -17.14 28.15 -1.16
CA HIS A 14 -18.50 28.25 -1.71
C HIS A 14 -18.66 27.36 -2.94
N SER A 15 -17.65 27.33 -3.80
CA SER A 15 -17.66 26.53 -5.03
C SER A 15 -17.06 25.14 -4.86
N TYR A 16 -16.61 24.77 -3.66
CA TYR A 16 -15.86 23.53 -3.38
C TYR A 16 -14.63 23.36 -4.27
N ARG A 17 -13.82 24.41 -4.42
CA ARG A 17 -12.65 24.41 -5.32
C ARG A 17 -11.38 24.87 -4.63
N VAL A 18 -10.24 24.34 -5.07
CA VAL A 18 -8.92 24.85 -4.72
C VAL A 18 -8.24 25.32 -6.00
N ILE A 19 -7.77 26.55 -6.00
CA ILE A 19 -7.15 27.22 -7.15
C ILE A 19 -5.67 27.37 -6.86
N PHE A 20 -4.81 26.94 -7.78
CA PHE A 20 -3.35 27.13 -7.70
C PHE A 20 -2.90 28.16 -8.74
N GLY A 21 -2.11 29.15 -8.30
CA GLY A 21 -1.61 30.24 -9.14
C GLY A 21 -2.45 31.52 -9.02
N ASP A 22 -2.43 32.35 -10.07
CA ASP A 22 -3.18 33.62 -10.11
C ASP A 22 -4.69 33.36 -10.22
N LEU A 23 -5.51 34.10 -9.48
CA LEU A 23 -6.97 34.02 -9.53
C LEU A 23 -7.55 34.39 -10.91
N HIS A 24 -6.87 35.23 -11.67
CA HIS A 24 -7.26 35.66 -13.01
C HIS A 24 -6.74 34.74 -14.12
N ALA A 25 -5.68 33.97 -13.84
CA ALA A 25 -5.07 33.01 -14.75
C ALA A 25 -4.58 31.77 -13.98
N PRO A 26 -5.50 30.90 -13.53
CA PRO A 26 -5.14 29.77 -12.69
C PRO A 26 -4.40 28.71 -13.50
N GLU A 27 -3.34 28.15 -12.92
CA GLU A 27 -2.58 27.05 -13.53
C GLU A 27 -3.35 25.73 -13.38
N TYR A 28 -3.87 25.49 -12.17
CA TYR A 28 -4.63 24.29 -11.84
C TYR A 28 -5.84 24.63 -10.97
N ILE A 29 -6.94 23.93 -11.23
CA ILE A 29 -8.15 24.04 -10.42
C ILE A 29 -8.58 22.64 -10.01
N TYR A 30 -8.53 22.38 -8.71
CA TYR A 30 -9.09 21.18 -8.12
C TYR A 30 -10.55 21.41 -7.75
N HIS A 31 -11.42 20.49 -8.14
CA HIS A 31 -12.82 20.47 -7.72
C HIS A 31 -13.01 19.39 -6.66
N GLY A 32 -13.40 19.80 -5.46
CA GLY A 32 -13.77 18.90 -4.39
C GLY A 32 -15.03 18.10 -4.73
N SER A 33 -15.15 16.92 -4.12
CA SER A 33 -16.36 16.11 -4.22
C SER A 33 -17.48 16.75 -3.41
N LEU A 34 -18.55 17.20 -4.06
CA LEU A 34 -19.74 17.69 -3.36
C LEU A 34 -20.45 16.51 -2.66
N PRO A 35 -20.72 16.60 -1.34
CA PRO A 35 -21.60 15.65 -0.67
C PRO A 35 -23.00 15.69 -1.32
N GLY A 36 -23.40 14.59 -1.96
CA GLY A 36 -24.74 14.44 -2.54
C GLY A 36 -24.84 14.53 -4.07
N LYS A 37 -23.77 14.88 -4.78
CA LYS A 37 -23.73 14.72 -6.26
C LYS A 37 -23.09 13.37 -6.58
N SER A 38 -23.92 12.37 -6.92
CA SER A 38 -23.39 11.09 -7.37
C SER A 38 -22.59 11.29 -8.67
N MET A 39 -21.35 10.79 -8.70
CA MET A 39 -20.67 10.57 -9.98
C MET A 39 -21.52 9.56 -10.76
N GLN A 40 -21.96 9.95 -11.96
CA GLN A 40 -22.73 9.05 -12.80
C GLN A 40 -21.76 8.06 -13.44
N ILE A 41 -21.68 6.87 -12.84
CA ILE A 41 -20.90 5.77 -13.39
C ILE A 41 -21.73 5.11 -14.48
N ILE A 42 -21.13 4.93 -15.65
CA ILE A 42 -21.74 4.24 -16.78
C ILE A 42 -20.98 2.94 -17.06
N LEU A 43 -21.65 1.99 -17.71
CA LEU A 43 -20.99 0.78 -18.19
C LEU A 43 -20.05 1.10 -19.35
N ALA A 44 -18.99 0.29 -19.49
CA ALA A 44 -18.03 0.43 -20.59
C ALA A 44 -18.70 0.38 -21.99
N LEU A 45 -19.76 -0.43 -22.14
CA LEU A 45 -20.53 -0.49 -23.38
C LEU A 45 -21.24 0.83 -23.71
N GLN A 46 -21.78 1.50 -22.69
CA GLN A 46 -22.43 2.81 -22.85
C GLN A 46 -21.41 3.89 -23.20
N ALA A 47 -20.25 3.88 -22.52
CA ALA A 47 -19.14 4.77 -22.85
C ALA A 47 -18.71 4.60 -24.32
N ARG A 48 -18.58 3.36 -24.79
CA ARG A 48 -18.25 3.06 -26.19
C ARG A 48 -19.30 3.61 -27.16
N THR A 49 -20.58 3.45 -26.86
CA THR A 49 -21.67 4.00 -27.69
C THR A 49 -21.61 5.53 -27.76
N LEU A 50 -21.35 6.21 -26.63
CA LEU A 50 -21.20 7.68 -26.61
C LEU A 50 -20.02 8.14 -27.47
N LEU A 51 -18.88 7.46 -27.38
CA LEU A 51 -17.72 7.73 -28.25
C LEU A 51 -18.06 7.55 -29.72
N TYR A 52 -18.80 6.50 -30.09
CA TYR A 52 -19.25 6.30 -31.48
C TYR A 52 -20.21 7.39 -31.98
N HIS A 53 -20.99 8.01 -31.08
CA HIS A 53 -21.85 9.15 -31.41
C HIS A 53 -21.11 10.50 -31.46
N GLY A 54 -19.78 10.50 -31.30
CA GLY A 54 -18.96 11.69 -31.42
C GLY A 54 -18.75 12.45 -30.11
N CYS A 55 -19.05 11.86 -28.95
CA CYS A 55 -18.64 12.43 -27.67
C CYS A 55 -17.12 12.35 -27.49
N GLU A 56 -16.52 13.39 -26.92
CA GLU A 56 -15.11 13.37 -26.50
C GLU A 56 -14.96 12.58 -25.20
N GLY A 57 -13.90 11.78 -25.12
CA GLY A 57 -13.56 11.01 -23.92
C GLY A 57 -12.08 11.12 -23.61
N PHE A 58 -11.76 11.11 -22.32
CA PHE A 58 -10.40 11.14 -21.80
C PHE A 58 -10.12 9.87 -21.02
N LEU A 59 -8.92 9.31 -21.20
CA LEU A 59 -8.43 8.22 -20.37
C LEU A 59 -7.65 8.81 -19.21
N ALA A 60 -8.04 8.49 -17.99
CA ALA A 60 -7.29 8.80 -16.79
C ALA A 60 -6.79 7.51 -16.14
N THR A 61 -5.53 7.48 -15.73
CA THR A 61 -4.95 6.37 -14.95
C THR A 61 -4.83 6.81 -13.50
N ILE A 62 -5.27 5.93 -12.59
CA ILE A 62 -5.07 6.11 -11.16
C ILE A 62 -3.85 5.25 -10.80
N HIS A 63 -2.77 5.89 -10.37
CA HIS A 63 -1.62 5.21 -9.81
C HIS A 63 -1.72 5.27 -8.30
N ASP A 64 -1.69 4.10 -7.66
CA ASP A 64 -1.52 4.04 -6.22
C ASP A 64 -0.08 4.47 -5.90
N MET A 65 0.05 5.52 -5.08
CA MET A 65 1.33 6.04 -4.62
C MET A 65 1.62 5.59 -3.19
N THR A 66 0.80 4.69 -2.62
CA THR A 66 1.17 4.03 -1.38
C THR A 66 2.47 3.26 -1.61
N PRO A 67 3.51 3.48 -0.79
CA PRO A 67 4.71 2.68 -0.91
C PRO A 67 4.31 1.25 -0.59
N GLU A 68 4.36 0.36 -1.59
CA GLU A 68 4.31 -1.07 -1.34
C GLU A 68 5.40 -1.36 -0.32
N ILE A 69 5.01 -1.85 0.86
CA ILE A 69 5.97 -2.29 1.86
C ILE A 69 6.77 -3.39 1.16
N PRO A 70 8.08 -3.22 0.95
CA PRO A 70 8.87 -4.21 0.24
C PRO A 70 8.69 -5.55 0.95
N SER A 71 8.31 -6.56 0.19
CA SER A 71 8.28 -7.92 0.68
C SER A 71 9.69 -8.30 1.11
N ILE A 72 9.82 -9.18 2.11
CA ILE A 72 11.12 -9.77 2.43
C ILE A 72 11.74 -10.47 1.20
N HIS A 73 10.89 -10.97 0.29
CA HIS A 73 11.31 -11.58 -0.97
C HIS A 73 11.93 -10.58 -1.96
N ASP A 74 11.66 -9.27 -1.80
CA ASP A 74 12.26 -8.22 -2.63
C ASP A 74 13.69 -7.87 -2.18
N GLN A 75 14.15 -8.40 -1.04
CA GLN A 75 15.54 -8.25 -0.61
C GLN A 75 16.45 -9.19 -1.40
N PRO A 76 17.51 -8.68 -2.06
CA PRO A 76 18.43 -9.50 -2.86
C PRO A 76 19.02 -10.68 -2.08
N ILE A 77 19.35 -10.45 -0.81
CA ILE A 77 19.92 -11.48 0.07
C ILE A 77 18.95 -12.63 0.35
N VAL A 78 17.63 -12.38 0.33
CA VAL A 78 16.62 -13.42 0.58
C VAL A 78 16.45 -14.29 -0.67
N SER A 79 16.56 -13.68 -1.85
CA SER A 79 16.55 -14.39 -3.14
C SER A 79 17.80 -15.27 -3.36
N GLU A 80 18.94 -14.92 -2.75
CA GLU A 80 20.18 -15.71 -2.82
C GLU A 80 20.13 -16.98 -1.95
N PHE A 81 19.28 -17.02 -0.91
CA PHE A 81 19.20 -18.13 0.06
C PHE A 81 17.75 -18.62 0.28
N PRO A 82 17.07 -19.15 -0.76
CA PRO A 82 15.67 -19.57 -0.66
C PRO A 82 15.44 -20.75 0.29
N ASP A 83 16.49 -21.54 0.56
CA ASP A 83 16.50 -22.67 1.48
C ASP A 83 16.59 -22.26 2.97
N VAL A 84 17.13 -21.07 3.25
CA VAL A 84 17.24 -20.50 4.60
C VAL A 84 15.96 -19.76 5.00
N PHE A 85 15.25 -19.19 4.02
CA PHE A 85 14.00 -18.44 4.21
C PHE A 85 12.80 -19.12 3.53
N PRO A 86 12.44 -20.36 3.90
CA PRO A 86 11.27 -21.02 3.34
C PRO A 86 9.97 -20.38 3.87
N ASP A 87 8.93 -20.36 3.04
CA ASP A 87 7.60 -19.82 3.41
C ASP A 87 6.96 -20.61 4.57
N GLU A 88 7.32 -21.89 4.71
CA GLU A 88 6.89 -22.76 5.81
C GLU A 88 8.11 -23.38 6.52
N LEU A 89 8.15 -23.26 7.85
CA LEU A 89 9.17 -23.92 8.67
C LEU A 89 8.86 -25.40 8.82
N LEU A 90 9.78 -26.27 8.38
CA LEU A 90 9.74 -27.68 8.71
C LEU A 90 9.89 -27.85 10.23
N ARG A 91 8.88 -28.46 10.88
CA ARG A 91 8.81 -28.64 12.35
C ARG A 91 9.98 -29.41 12.95
N ILE A 92 10.70 -30.19 12.15
CA ILE A 92 11.76 -31.07 12.61
C ILE A 92 13.09 -30.41 12.22
N PRO A 93 13.98 -30.12 13.19
CA PRO A 93 15.31 -29.65 12.86
C PRO A 93 16.01 -30.69 11.98
N PRO A 94 16.74 -30.28 10.93
CA PRO A 94 17.55 -31.21 10.15
C PRO A 94 18.53 -31.94 11.07
N VAL A 95 18.90 -33.17 10.69
CA VAL A 95 19.89 -33.96 11.42
C VAL A 95 21.16 -33.14 11.52
N ARG A 96 21.53 -32.77 12.75
CA ARG A 96 22.74 -32.00 13.01
C ARG A 96 23.92 -32.96 13.05
N GLU A 97 25.05 -32.56 12.49
CA GLU A 97 26.30 -33.35 12.56
C GLU A 97 26.86 -33.43 13.99
N VAL A 98 26.43 -32.52 14.87
CA VAL A 98 26.86 -32.44 16.26
C VAL A 98 25.71 -32.82 17.20
N GLU A 99 25.98 -33.76 18.08
CA GLU A 99 25.07 -34.16 19.16
C GLU A 99 25.07 -33.09 20.26
N PHE A 100 23.88 -32.57 20.59
CA PHE A 100 23.73 -31.58 21.66
C PHE A 100 23.60 -32.31 22.99
N ASN A 101 24.61 -32.18 23.85
CA ASN A 101 24.58 -32.69 25.21
C ASN A 101 23.99 -31.63 26.16
N ILE A 102 23.03 -32.03 26.99
CA ILE A 102 22.54 -31.18 28.08
C ILE A 102 23.31 -31.56 29.33
N GLU A 103 24.25 -30.70 29.73
CA GLU A 103 24.97 -30.86 30.98
C GLU A 103 24.11 -30.38 32.15
N LEU A 104 23.89 -31.26 33.12
CA LEU A 104 23.21 -30.93 34.34
C LEU A 104 24.21 -30.47 35.39
N ILE A 105 23.85 -29.43 36.14
CA ILE A 105 24.58 -29.08 37.35
C ILE A 105 24.51 -30.26 38.34
N PRO A 106 25.58 -30.55 39.09
CA PRO A 106 25.56 -31.61 40.10
C PRO A 106 24.41 -31.42 41.09
N GLY A 107 23.58 -32.45 41.26
CA GLY A 107 22.41 -32.41 42.16
C GLY A 107 21.09 -31.98 41.49
N ALA A 108 21.06 -31.75 40.18
CA ALA A 108 19.81 -31.57 39.46
C ALA A 108 18.97 -32.87 39.43
N GLU A 109 17.71 -32.77 39.83
CA GLU A 109 16.75 -33.87 39.80
C GLU A 109 15.70 -33.67 38.70
N PRO A 110 15.17 -34.74 38.07
CA PRO A 110 14.11 -34.63 37.08
C PRO A 110 12.84 -34.00 37.65
N ILE A 111 12.24 -33.07 36.92
CA ILE A 111 10.98 -32.44 37.29
C ILE A 111 9.83 -33.12 36.53
N SER A 112 8.76 -33.46 37.24
CA SER A 112 7.51 -33.97 36.65
C SER A 112 6.37 -33.00 36.98
N LYS A 113 5.62 -32.60 35.95
CA LYS A 113 4.45 -31.72 36.08
C LYS A 113 3.30 -32.31 35.25
N ALA A 114 2.11 -32.39 35.85
CA ALA A 114 0.91 -32.84 35.14
C ALA A 114 0.55 -31.86 34.00
N PRO A 115 0.02 -32.35 32.86
CA PRO A 115 -0.56 -31.49 31.84
C PRO A 115 -1.64 -30.58 32.42
N TYR A 116 -1.85 -29.44 31.78
CA TYR A 116 -2.86 -28.45 32.15
C TYR A 116 -4.28 -28.95 31.89
#